data_AF-A0A956MDF2-F1
#
_entry.id   AF-A0A956MDF2-F1
#
_cell.length_a   1.000
_cell.length_b   1.000
_cell.length_c   1.000
_cell.angle_alpha   90.00
_cell.angle_beta   90.00
_cell.angle_gamma   90.00
#
_symmetry.space_group_name_H-M   'P 1'
#
loop_
_entity.id
_entity.type
_entity.pdbx_description
1 polymer ?
#
loop_
_entity_poly.entity_id
_entity_poly.type
_entity_poly.pdbx_seq_one_letter_code
_entity_poly.pdbx_strand_id
1 'polypeptide(L)'
;MQRVAIPVFGDRISNRLDCSENVLLVSIENGQVIKRDTCHLAEIDSFSKLGLLANLGIDVLICNGITEFFENRLSDRHIQIIPWISGEAETILEQYLQGTLLTEKPSR
;
A
#
# COMPACT_ATOMS: atom_id res chain seq x y z
N MET A 1 -5.44 -16.54 0.88
CA MET A 1 -4.39 -15.70 0.29
C MET A 1 -4.79 -14.24 0.45
N GLN A 2 -3.88 -13.40 0.95
CA GLN A 2 -4.07 -11.96 1.13
C GLN A 2 -3.09 -11.22 0.23
N ARG A 3 -3.52 -10.14 -0.41
CA ARG A 3 -2.68 -9.26 -1.24
C ARG A 3 -2.48 -7.91 -0.58
N VAL A 4 -1.21 -7.57 -0.36
CA VAL A 4 -0.79 -6.30 0.24
C VAL A 4 -0.13 -5.44 -0.83
N ALA A 5 -0.53 -4.18 -0.92
CA ALA A 5 0.11 -3.17 -1.74
C ALA A 5 0.87 -2.18 -0.87
N ILE A 6 2.11 -1.88 -1.26
CA ILE A 6 2.97 -0.90 -0.62
C ILE A 6 3.51 0.04 -1.70
N PRO A 7 3.06 1.31 -1.77
CA PRO A 7 3.65 2.29 -2.67
C PRO A 7 5.08 2.58 -2.22
N VAL A 8 6.04 2.42 -3.12
CA VAL A 8 7.47 2.53 -2.82
C VAL A 8 8.16 3.58 -3.68
N PHE A 9 9.25 4.12 -3.14
CA PHE A 9 10.25 4.92 -3.83
C PHE A 9 11.62 4.35 -3.48
N GLY A 10 12.22 3.61 -4.41
CA GLY A 10 13.38 2.77 -4.12
C GLY A 10 13.01 1.64 -3.18
N ASP A 11 13.68 1.57 -2.04
CA ASP A 11 13.51 0.60 -0.96
C ASP A 11 12.54 1.05 0.15
N ARG A 12 12.03 2.29 0.07
CA ARG A 12 11.22 2.91 1.12
C ARG A 12 9.77 3.10 0.71
N ILE A 13 8.88 3.19 1.69
CA ILE A 13 7.49 3.59 1.47
C ILE A 13 7.46 5.02 0.94
N SER A 14 6.69 5.23 -0.12
CA SER A 14 6.53 6.55 -0.72
C SER A 14 5.74 7.48 0.20
N ASN A 15 6.22 8.72 0.35
CA ASN A 15 5.59 9.74 1.19
C ASN A 15 4.14 10.05 0.76
N ARG A 16 3.80 9.90 -0.52
CA ARG A 16 2.46 10.16 -1.02
C ARG A 16 2.08 9.17 -2.11
N LEU A 17 0.95 8.49 -1.92
CA LEU A 17 0.44 7.45 -2.82
C LEU A 17 0.29 7.94 -4.27
N ASP A 18 -0.24 9.15 -4.46
CA ASP A 18 -0.50 9.77 -5.77
C ASP A 18 0.78 10.11 -6.55
N CYS A 19 1.91 10.32 -5.86
CA CYS A 19 3.22 10.54 -6.46
C CYS A 19 4.11 9.30 -6.54
N SER A 20 3.67 8.19 -5.99
CA SER A 20 4.42 6.94 -6.13
C SER A 20 4.40 6.48 -7.59
N GLU A 21 5.57 6.09 -8.07
CA GLU A 21 5.78 5.52 -9.40
C GLU A 21 5.74 3.99 -9.37
N ASN A 22 5.83 3.37 -8.20
CA ASN A 22 5.97 1.92 -8.05
C ASN A 22 5.15 1.44 -6.86
N VAL A 23 4.42 0.35 -7.03
CA VAL A 23 3.73 -0.34 -5.94
C VAL A 23 4.27 -1.74 -5.85
N LEU A 24 4.84 -2.07 -4.70
CA LEU A 24 5.18 -3.43 -4.33
C LEU A 24 3.89 -4.17 -3.97
N LEU A 25 3.61 -5.24 -4.71
CA LEU A 25 2.49 -6.14 -4.50
C LEU A 25 3.03 -7.42 -3.87
N VAL A 26 2.48 -7.79 -2.72
CA VAL A 26 2.91 -8.94 -1.95
C VAL A 26 1.72 -9.86 -1.76
N SER A 27 1.85 -11.11 -2.18
CA SER A 27 0.87 -12.15 -1.88
C SER A 27 1.32 -12.93 -0.65
N ILE A 28 0.46 -12.98 0.36
CA ILE A 28 0.67 -13.62 1.64
C ILE A 28 -0.29 -14.81 1.76
N GLU A 29 0.24 -15.96 2.16
CA GLU A 29 -0.55 -17.14 2.47
C GLU A 29 0.00 -17.77 3.75
N ASN A 30 -0.89 -18.09 4.70
CA ASN A 30 -0.53 -18.64 6.02
C ASN A 30 0.55 -17.82 6.76
N GLY A 31 0.52 -16.49 6.63
CA GLY A 31 1.49 -15.59 7.27
C GLY A 31 2.87 -15.58 6.60
N GLN A 32 3.00 -16.14 5.40
CA GLN A 32 4.25 -16.16 4.63
C GLN A 32 4.09 -15.50 3.28
N VAL A 33 5.12 -14.79 2.84
CA VAL A 33 5.15 -14.20 1.49
C VAL A 33 5.39 -15.29 0.47
N ILE A 34 4.39 -15.54 -0.38
CA ILE A 34 4.48 -16.53 -1.47
C ILE A 34 4.85 -15.89 -2.81
N LYS A 35 4.58 -14.60 -2.98
CA LYS A 35 4.88 -13.87 -4.22
C LYS A 35 5.13 -12.39 -3.95
N ARG A 36 6.06 -11.82 -4.71
CA ARG A 36 6.30 -10.37 -4.80
C ARG A 36 6.25 -9.97 -6.28
N ASP A 37 5.52 -8.92 -6.58
CA ASP A 37 5.47 -8.28 -7.89
C ASP A 37 5.62 -6.76 -7.71
N THR A 38 6.12 -6.07 -8.73
CA THR A 38 6.14 -4.60 -8.74
C THR A 38 5.22 -4.10 -9.85
N CYS A 39 4.30 -3.22 -9.49
CA CYS A 39 3.41 -2.55 -10.44
C CYS A 39 3.90 -1.12 -10.65
N HIS A 40 4.27 -0.80 -11.89
CA HIS A 40 4.65 0.55 -12.27
C HIS A 40 3.40 1.43 -12.44
N LEU A 41 3.36 2.54 -11.69
CA LEU A 41 2.32 3.58 -11.74
C LEU A 41 2.77 4.83 -12.52
N ALA A 42 4.00 4.84 -13.05
CA ALA A 42 4.54 5.97 -13.79
C ALA A 42 3.64 6.32 -15.01
N GLU A 43 3.49 7.61 -15.30
CA GLU A 43 2.71 8.16 -16.43
C GLU A 43 1.17 8.02 -16.35
N ILE A 44 0.64 7.50 -15.25
CA ILE A 44 -0.80 7.35 -15.04
C ILE A 44 -1.32 8.55 -14.23
N ASP A 45 -2.41 9.19 -14.67
CA ASP A 45 -3.07 10.25 -13.90
C ASP A 45 -3.65 9.71 -12.57
N SER A 46 -3.90 10.58 -11.60
CA SER A 46 -4.36 10.17 -10.27
C SER A 46 -5.65 9.34 -10.28
N PHE A 47 -6.59 9.60 -11.20
CA PHE A 47 -7.83 8.85 -11.29
C PHE A 47 -7.60 7.45 -11.85
N SER A 48 -6.78 7.35 -12.90
CA SER A 48 -6.39 6.07 -13.49
C SER A 48 -5.56 5.22 -12.52
N LYS A 49 -4.68 5.81 -11.69
CA LYS A 49 -3.99 5.10 -10.59
C LYS A 49 -4.97 4.49 -9.61
N LEU A 50 -6.00 5.25 -9.23
CA LEU A 50 -7.03 4.76 -8.32
C LEU A 50 -7.79 3.57 -8.91
N GLY A 51 -8.16 3.67 -10.20
CA GLY A 51 -8.77 2.55 -10.93
C GLY A 51 -7.87 1.32 -10.99
N LEU A 52 -6.57 1.51 -11.25
CA LEU A 52 -5.60 0.43 -11.25
C LEU A 52 -5.50 -0.25 -9.87
N LEU A 53 -5.26 0.51 -8.81
CA LEU A 53 -5.20 0.01 -7.43
C LEU A 53 -6.47 -0.76 -7.04
N ALA A 54 -7.63 -0.22 -7.41
CA ALA A 54 -8.92 -0.87 -7.21
C ALA A 54 -9.08 -2.19 -7.99
N ASN A 55 -8.44 -2.32 -9.16
CA ASN A 55 -8.52 -3.49 -10.03
C ASN A 55 -7.44 -4.54 -9.74
N LEU A 56 -6.39 -4.20 -8.99
CA LEU A 56 -5.32 -5.13 -8.60
C LEU A 56 -5.80 -6.23 -7.64
N GLY A 57 -7.01 -6.09 -7.08
CA GLY A 57 -7.59 -7.04 -6.13
C GLY A 57 -6.73 -7.13 -4.87
N ILE A 58 -6.32 -5.98 -4.35
CA ILE A 58 -5.56 -5.87 -3.10
C ILE A 58 -6.52 -5.91 -1.92
N ASP A 59 -6.12 -6.57 -0.84
CA ASP A 59 -6.89 -6.62 0.40
C ASP A 59 -6.43 -5.52 1.37
N VAL A 60 -5.14 -5.17 1.32
CA VAL A 60 -4.52 -4.21 2.22
C VAL A 60 -3.63 -3.23 1.46
N LEU A 61 -3.73 -1.95 1.77
CA LEU A 61 -2.85 -0.89 1.28
C LEU A 61 -2.10 -0.26 2.44
N ILE A 62 -0.78 -0.45 2.50
CA ILE A 62 0.09 0.18 3.50
C ILE A 62 0.73 1.40 2.86
N CYS A 63 0.49 2.60 3.37
CA CYS A 63 1.01 3.82 2.77
C CYS A 63 1.32 4.89 3.81
N ASN A 64 2.08 5.91 3.38
CA ASN A 64 2.35 7.08 4.19
C ASN A 64 1.21 8.10 4.07
N GLY A 65 1.28 8.95 3.03
CA GLY A 65 0.26 9.93 2.72
C GLY A 65 -0.78 9.40 1.73
N ILE A 66 -2.04 9.44 2.15
CA ILE A 66 -3.21 9.22 1.32
C ILE A 66 -4.12 10.45 1.39
N THR A 67 -4.76 10.80 0.27
CA THR A 67 -5.77 11.86 0.26
C THR A 67 -7.13 11.30 0.62
N GLU A 68 -8.00 12.10 1.22
CA GLU A 68 -9.37 11.70 1.58
C GLU A 68 -10.15 11.15 0.36
N PHE A 69 -9.89 11.69 -0.84
CA PHE A 69 -10.48 11.19 -2.08
C PHE A 69 -10.07 9.73 -2.37
N PHE A 70 -8.79 9.39 -2.23
CA PHE A 70 -8.31 8.02 -2.41
C PHE A 70 -8.81 7.10 -1.30
N GLU A 71 -8.78 7.57 -0.06
CA GLU A 71 -9.21 6.80 1.11
C GLU A 71 -10.68 6.38 0.99
N ASN A 72 -11.57 7.32 0.68
CA ASN A 72 -13.00 7.04 0.51
C ASN A 72 -13.26 6.02 -0.61
N ARG A 73 -12.63 6.22 -1.77
CA ARG A 73 -12.85 5.39 -2.96
C ARG A 73 -12.30 3.97 -2.84
N LEU A 74 -11.20 3.79 -2.12
CA LEU A 74 -10.60 2.48 -1.89
C LEU A 74 -11.32 1.74 -0.75
N SER A 75 -11.77 2.47 0.28
CA SER A 75 -12.55 1.90 1.39
C SER A 75 -13.89 1.34 0.92
N ASP A 76 -14.56 1.99 -0.04
CA ASP A 76 -15.78 1.49 -0.69
C ASP A 76 -15.59 0.10 -1.34
N ARG A 77 -14.35 -0.32 -1.57
CA ARG A 77 -13.98 -1.58 -2.23
C ARG A 77 -13.47 -2.63 -1.26
N HIS A 78 -13.71 -2.48 0.04
CA HIS A 78 -13.26 -3.39 1.10
C HIS A 78 -11.73 -3.54 1.20
N ILE A 79 -11.00 -2.54 0.70
CA ILE A 79 -9.54 -2.48 0.84
C ILE A 79 -9.24 -1.89 2.22
N GLN A 80 -8.53 -2.63 3.06
CA GLN A 80 -8.07 -2.11 4.34
C GLN A 80 -6.89 -1.17 4.12
N ILE A 81 -7.05 0.10 4.49
CA ILE A 81 -6.00 1.11 4.34
C ILE A 81 -5.29 1.26 5.68
N ILE A 82 -3.97 1.14 5.67
CA ILE A 82 -3.09 1.37 6.81
C ILE A 82 -2.24 2.60 6.46
N PRO A 83 -2.73 3.81 6.77
CA PRO A 83 -2.02 5.06 6.47
C PRO A 83 -0.93 5.37 7.51
N TRP A 84 -0.17 6.42 7.23
CA TRP A 84 0.85 7.01 8.14
C TRP A 84 2.06 6.14 8.43
N ILE A 85 2.35 5.19 7.55
CA ILE A 85 3.51 4.31 7.72
C ILE A 85 4.71 4.89 6.98
N SER A 86 5.85 4.98 7.68
CA SER A 86 7.11 5.47 7.14
C SER A 86 8.21 4.43 7.40
N GLY A 87 9.10 4.23 6.44
CA GLY A 87 10.22 3.31 6.63
C GLY A 87 10.58 2.55 5.36
N GLU A 88 11.44 1.55 5.51
CA GLU A 88 11.77 0.60 4.46
C GLU A 88 10.62 -0.38 4.23
N ALA A 89 10.29 -0.65 2.97
CA ALA A 89 9.11 -1.43 2.61
C ALA A 89 9.17 -2.86 3.15
N GLU A 90 10.33 -3.51 3.10
CA GLU A 90 10.52 -4.87 3.63
C GLU A 90 10.43 -4.90 5.16
N THR A 91 11.06 -3.96 5.87
CA THR A 91 10.96 -3.85 7.33
C THR A 91 9.50 -3.69 7.79
N ILE A 92 8.74 -2.84 7.10
CA ILE A 92 7.32 -2.64 7.39
C ILE A 92 6.50 -3.88 7.07
N LEU A 93 6.80 -4.56 5.96
CA LEU A 93 6.14 -5.81 5.58
C LEU A 93 6.38 -6.91 6.64
N GLU A 94 7.59 -7.03 7.16
CA GLU A 94 7.92 -7.97 8.24
C GLU A 94 7.15 -7.65 9.51
N GLN A 95 7.10 -6.38 9.92
CA GLN A 95 6.30 -5.95 11.07
C GLN A 95 4.81 -6.23 10.86
N TYR A 96 4.30 -6.03 9.63
CA TYR A 96 2.92 -6.35 9.27
C TYR A 96 2.63 -7.85 9.42
N LEU A 97 3.51 -8.71 8.90
CA LEU A 97 3.39 -10.17 9.01
C LEU A 97 3.44 -10.66 10.47
N GLN A 98 4.23 -10.00 11.31
CA GLN A 98 4.37 -10.30 12.74
C GLN A 98 3.23 -9.71 13.59
N GLY A 99 2.37 -8.85 13.01
CA GLY A 99 1.34 -8.13 13.76
C GLY A 99 1.90 -7.08 14.72
N THR A 100 3.15 -6.62 14.50
CA THR A 100 3.86 -5.62 15.33
C THR A 100 3.87 -4.23 14.69
N LEU A 101 3.28 -4.07 13.50
CA LEU A 101 3.21 -2.80 12.81
C LEU A 101 2.44 -1.76 13.62
N LEU A 102 3.12 -0.68 14.01
CA LEU A 102 2.52 0.44 14.72
C LEU A 102 1.96 1.45 13.73
N THR A 103 0.69 1.80 13.88
CA THR A 103 0.04 2.85 13.09
C THR A 103 0.00 4.14 13.91
N GLU A 104 0.80 5.14 13.54
CA GLU A 104 0.75 6.45 14.19
C GLU A 104 -0.29 7.32 13.48
N LYS A 105 -1.47 7.49 14.07
CA LYS A 105 -2.40 8.51 13.58
C LYS A 105 -1.79 9.88 13.91
N PRO A 106 -1.55 10.78 12.94
CA PRO A 106 -1.05 12.10 13.25
C PRO A 106 -2.06 12.79 14.18
N SER A 107 -1.58 13.16 15.36
CA SER A 107 -2.30 13.99 16.31
C SER A 107 -2.60 15.32 15.62
N ARG A 108 -3.85 15.49 15.18
CA ARG A 108 -4.35 16.69 14.51
C ARG A 108 -4.23 17.93 15.39
#